data_AF-A0A1J3K4G2-F1
#
_entry.id   AF-A0A1J3K4G2-F1
#
_cell.length_a   1.000
_cell.length_b   1.000
_cell.length_c   1.000
_cell.angle_alpha   90.00
_cell.angle_beta   90.00
_cell.angle_gamma   90.00
#
_symmetry.space_group_name_H-M   'P 1'
#
loop_
_entity.id
_entity.type
_entity.pdbx_description
1 polymer ?
#
loop_
_entity_poly.entity_id
_entity_poly.type
_entity_poly.pdbx_seq_one_letter_code
_entity_poly.pdbx_strand_id
1 'polypeptide(L)'
;WMMAQASQGDLSVGLYSWAHNLLPVFGKNNKCCSPESMDLILQLVEIILSNQEARTILVSGAVREAVRLIPPSSFEILVRLTFP
;
A
#
# COMPACT_ATOMS: atom_id res chain seq x y z
N TRP A 1 -8.38 -8.04 5.77
CA TRP A 1 -9.60 -8.60 5.16
C TRP A 1 -10.42 -7.55 4.40
N MET A 2 -10.93 -6.49 5.05
CA MET A 2 -11.71 -5.44 4.35
C MET A 2 -10.97 -4.78 3.17
N MET A 3 -9.66 -4.52 3.29
CA MET A 3 -8.87 -3.96 2.19
C MET A 3 -8.72 -4.91 0.99
N ALA A 4 -8.59 -6.22 1.25
CA ALA A 4 -8.53 -7.22 0.18
C ALA A 4 -9.87 -7.33 -0.56
N GLN A 5 -10.99 -7.22 0.17
CA GLN A 5 -12.33 -7.16 -0.42
C GLN A 5 -12.54 -5.87 -1.23
N ALA A 6 -12.09 -4.73 -0.71
CA ALA A 6 -12.16 -3.46 -1.43
C ALA A 6 -11.35 -3.51 -2.74
N SER A 7 -10.16 -4.11 -2.73
CA SER A 7 -9.32 -4.26 -3.94
C SER A 7 -9.96 -5.14 -5.03
N GLN A 8 -10.89 -6.03 -4.70
CA GLN A 8 -11.61 -6.85 -5.69
C GLN A 8 -12.71 -6.06 -6.42
N GLY A 9 -13.30 -5.05 -5.77
CA GLY A 9 -14.34 -4.19 -6.36
C GLY A 9 -13.79 -2.92 -7.00
N ASP A 10 -12.93 -2.19 -6.28
CA ASP A 10 -12.21 -1.02 -6.77
C ASP A 10 -10.78 -1.06 -6.21
N LEU A 11 -9.85 -1.42 -7.09
CA LEU A 11 -8.44 -1.53 -6.83
C LEU A 11 -7.85 -0.24 -6.22
N SER A 12 -8.35 0.92 -6.65
CA SER A 12 -7.98 2.24 -6.14
C SER A 12 -8.38 2.41 -4.68
N VAL A 13 -9.60 1.99 -4.29
CA VAL A 13 -10.04 2.03 -2.88
C VAL A 13 -9.18 1.12 -2.01
N GLY A 14 -8.85 -0.07 -2.50
CA GLY A 14 -7.97 -1.00 -1.82
C GLY A 14 -6.58 -0.41 -1.57
N LEU A 15 -5.96 0.14 -2.62
CA LEU A 15 -4.67 0.82 -2.56
C LEU A 15 -4.67 2.04 -1.63
N TYR A 16 -5.68 2.89 -1.75
CA TYR A 16 -5.85 4.06 -0.88
C TYR A 16 -5.91 3.63 0.58
N SER A 17 -6.73 2.62 0.88
CA SER A 17 -6.93 2.12 2.23
C SER A 17 -5.66 1.51 2.80
N TRP A 18 -4.90 0.76 1.98
CA TRP A 18 -3.60 0.22 2.37
C TRP A 18 -2.59 1.32 2.68
N ALA A 19 -2.44 2.30 1.78
CA ALA A 19 -1.45 3.37 1.92
C ALA A 19 -1.73 4.29 3.12
N HIS A 20 -3.00 4.50 3.47
CA HIS A 20 -3.40 5.40 4.56
C HIS A 20 -3.51 4.71 5.93
N ASN A 21 -3.88 3.43 5.98
CA ASN A 21 -4.16 2.75 7.25
C ASN A 21 -3.09 1.73 7.64
N LEU A 22 -2.61 0.94 6.67
CA LEU A 22 -1.62 -0.09 6.94
C LEU A 22 -0.23 0.52 6.97
N LEU A 23 0.13 1.26 5.93
CA LEU A 23 1.50 1.74 5.73
C LEU A 23 2.09 2.58 6.88
N PRO A 24 1.33 3.51 7.51
CA PRO A 24 1.85 4.30 8.62
C PRO A 24 2.14 3.49 9.89
N VAL A 25 1.53 2.30 10.05
CA VAL A 25 1.79 1.39 11.17
C VAL A 25 3.23 0.85 11.09
N PHE A 26 3.76 0.66 9.88
CA PHE A 26 5.13 0.17 9.66
C PHE A 26 6.18 1.24 9.96
N GLY A 27 5.96 2.48 9.50
CA GLY A 27 6.94 3.56 9.65
C GLY A 27 7.19 3.99 11.09
N LYS A 28 6.19 3.84 11.97
CA LYS A 28 6.31 4.20 13.39
C LYS A 28 6.89 3.08 14.24
N ASN A 29 6.60 1.82 13.94
CA ASN A 29 6.99 0.68 14.76
C ASN A 29 7.71 -0.40 13.94
N ASN A 30 8.96 -0.12 13.52
CA ASN A 30 9.87 -1.15 12.99
C ASN A 30 10.13 -2.31 13.98
N LYS A 31 9.65 -2.19 15.23
CA LYS A 31 9.71 -3.21 16.30
C LYS A 31 8.44 -4.05 16.48
N CYS A 32 7.30 -3.70 15.89
CA CYS A 32 6.01 -4.37 16.19
C CYS A 32 5.53 -5.40 15.18
N CYS A 33 6.07 -5.45 13.96
CA CYS A 33 5.63 -6.43 12.98
C CYS A 33 6.52 -7.68 13.06
N SER A 34 5.92 -8.84 13.35
CA SER A 34 6.61 -10.11 13.20
C SER A 34 6.99 -10.33 11.72
N PRO A 35 8.05 -11.11 11.43
CA PRO A 35 8.41 -11.48 10.06
C PRO A 35 7.24 -12.04 9.27
N GLU A 36 6.38 -12.85 9.91
CA GLU A 36 5.17 -13.43 9.30
C GLU A 36 4.13 -12.38 8.92
N SER A 37 3.97 -11.33 9.74
CA SER A 37 3.07 -10.22 9.43
C SER A 37 3.60 -9.44 8.23
N MET A 38 4.92 -9.19 8.19
CA MET A 38 5.58 -8.57 7.04
C MET A 38 5.35 -9.40 5.76
N ASP A 39 5.51 -10.71 5.84
CA ASP A 39 5.30 -11.64 4.72
C ASP A 39 3.87 -11.58 4.15
N LEU A 40 2.85 -11.61 5.02
CA LEU A 40 1.44 -11.50 4.59
C LEU A 40 1.14 -10.16 3.92
N ILE A 41 1.80 -9.09 4.37
CA ILE A 41 1.63 -7.76 3.80
C ILE A 41 2.37 -7.65 2.47
N LEU A 42 3.59 -8.21 2.36
CA LEU A 42 4.32 -8.28 1.10
C LEU A 42 3.56 -9.11 0.06
N GLN A 43 2.97 -10.24 0.46
CA GLN A 43 2.06 -11.00 -0.42
C GLN A 43 0.87 -10.17 -0.87
N LEU A 44 0.25 -9.37 0.02
CA LEU A 44 -0.86 -8.50 -0.36
C LEU A 44 -0.41 -7.43 -1.38
N VAL A 45 0.78 -6.84 -1.18
CA VAL A 45 1.37 -5.89 -2.12
C VAL A 45 1.67 -6.55 -3.46
N GLU A 46 2.28 -7.74 -3.46
CA GLU A 46 2.53 -8.51 -4.69
C GLU A 46 1.25 -8.85 -5.43
N ILE A 47 0.18 -9.23 -4.73
CA ILE A 47 -1.14 -9.50 -5.33
C ILE A 47 -1.69 -8.21 -5.97
N ILE A 48 -1.64 -7.09 -5.27
CA ILE A 48 -2.12 -5.80 -5.80
C ILE A 48 -1.28 -5.39 -7.02
N LEU A 49 0.06 -5.48 -6.91
CA LEU A 49 0.99 -5.16 -7.98
C LEU A 49 0.98 -6.18 -9.12
N SER A 50 0.45 -7.39 -8.94
CA SER A 50 0.28 -8.34 -10.05
C SER A 50 -0.71 -7.83 -11.10
N ASN A 51 -1.61 -6.93 -10.69
CA ASN A 51 -2.51 -6.24 -11.59
C ASN A 51 -1.79 -5.09 -12.30
N GLN A 52 -1.71 -5.16 -13.63
CA GLN A 52 -1.08 -4.13 -14.46
C GLN A 52 -1.77 -2.77 -14.31
N GLU A 53 -3.09 -2.74 -14.05
CA GLU A 53 -3.86 -1.52 -13.80
C GLU A 53 -3.48 -0.87 -12.46
N ALA A 54 -3.20 -1.66 -11.43
CA ALA A 54 -2.69 -1.14 -10.15
C ALA A 54 -1.35 -0.43 -10.36
N ARG A 55 -0.46 -1.02 -11.16
CA ARG A 55 0.85 -0.44 -11.47
C ARG A 55 0.73 0.89 -12.19
N THR A 56 -0.14 0.98 -13.20
CA THR A 56 -0.37 2.25 -13.91
C THR A 56 -0.99 3.29 -12.99
N ILE A 57 -1.95 2.93 -12.13
CA ILE A 57 -2.53 3.84 -11.13
C ILE A 57 -1.45 4.36 -10.16
N LEU A 58 -0.58 3.48 -9.67
CA LEU A 58 0.54 3.85 -8.80
C LEU A 58 1.55 4.78 -9.47
N VAL A 59 1.99 4.43 -10.68
CA VAL A 59 3.06 5.14 -11.40
C VAL A 59 2.57 6.46 -11.99
N SER A 60 1.31 6.54 -12.43
CA SER A 60 0.72 7.77 -12.97
C SER A 60 0.40 8.82 -11.88
N GLY A 61 0.68 8.51 -10.61
CA GLY A 61 0.35 9.38 -9.50
C GLY A 61 -1.16 9.56 -9.41
N ALA A 62 -1.90 8.46 -9.35
CA ALA A 62 -3.35 8.52 -9.37
C ALA A 62 -3.86 9.38 -8.19
N VAL A 63 -4.43 10.51 -8.57
CA VAL A 63 -5.17 11.40 -7.70
C VAL A 63 -6.62 10.99 -7.85
N ARG A 64 -7.23 10.48 -6.79
CA ARG A 64 -8.67 10.20 -6.78
C ARG A 64 -9.35 11.37 -6.09
N GLU A 65 -10.27 12.04 -6.78
CA GLU A 65 -11.04 13.17 -6.23
C GLU A 65 -10.17 14.26 -5.59
N ALA A 66 -9.07 14.65 -6.25
CA ALA A 66 -8.06 15.59 -5.73
C ALA A 66 -7.22 15.11 -4.52
N VAL A 67 -7.43 13.87 -4.05
CA VAL A 67 -6.63 13.24 -2.97
C VAL A 67 -5.59 12.31 -3.56
N ARG A 68 -4.34 12.43 -3.09
CA ARG A 68 -3.26 11.50 -3.47
C ARG A 68 -3.56 10.11 -2.93
N LEU A 69 -3.48 9.09 -3.79
CA LEU A 69 -3.64 7.69 -3.39
C LEU A 69 -2.62 7.25 -2.34
N ILE A 70 -1.38 7.73 -2.43
CA ILE A 70 -0.33 7.48 -1.44
C ILE A 70 0.05 8.80 -0.75
N PRO A 71 -0.11 8.89 0.58
CA PRO A 71 0.39 10.03 1.35
C PRO A 71 1.92 10.17 1.26
N PRO A 72 2.48 11.39 1.32
CA PRO A 72 3.94 11.58 1.31
C PRO A 72 4.67 10.81 2.42
N SER A 73 4.12 10.78 3.64
CA SER A 73 4.67 10.03 4.78
C SER A 73 4.72 8.53 4.51
N SER A 74 3.67 8.02 3.87
CA SER A 74 3.56 6.63 3.46
C SER A 74 4.59 6.29 2.36
N PHE A 75 4.76 7.17 1.38
CA PHE A 75 5.78 7.01 0.35
C PHE A 75 7.20 7.00 0.92
N GLU A 76 7.51 7.85 1.90
CA GLU A 76 8.81 7.87 2.56
C GLU A 76 9.13 6.54 3.27
N ILE A 77 8.11 5.92 3.90
CA ILE A 77 8.23 4.59 4.50
C ILE A 77 8.56 3.54 3.44
N LEU A 78 7.88 3.56 2.29
CA LEU A 78 8.17 2.64 1.19
C LEU A 78 9.59 2.79 0.67
N VAL A 79 10.05 4.03 0.47
CA VAL A 79 11.42 4.29 -0.01
C VAL A 79 12.44 3.73 0.98
N ARG A 80 12.26 3.96 2.29
CA ARG A 80 13.15 3.42 3.32
C ARG A 80 13.13 1.90 3.44
N LEU A 81 12.00 1.26 3.15
CA LEU A 81 11.88 -0.20 3.15
C LEU A 81 12.46 -0.83 1.87
N THR A 82 12.43 -0.10 0.75
CA THR A 82 12.84 -0.61 -0.56
C THR A 82 14.32 -0.38 -0.85
N PHE A 83 14.89 0.71 -0.33
CA PHE A 83 16.26 1.14 -0.61
C PHE A 83 17.04 1.29 0.72
N PRO A 84 18.15 0.53 0.90
CA PRO A 84 18.98 0.59 2.12
C PRO A 84 19.82 1.87 2.25
#